data_AF-A0AAQ3NU83-F1
#
_entry.id   AF-A0AAQ3NU83-F1
#
_cell.length_a   1.000
_cell.length_b   1.000
_cell.length_c   1.000
_cell.angle_alpha   90.00
_cell.angle_beta   90.00
_cell.angle_gamma   90.00
#
_symmetry.space_group_name_H-M   'P 1'
#
loop_
_entity.id
_entity.type
_entity.pdbx_description
1 polymer ?
#
loop_
_entity_poly.entity_id
_entity_poly.type
_entity_poly.pdbx_seq_one_letter_code
_entity_poly.pdbx_strand_id
1 'polypeptide(L)'
;MHKIGLHTKVKSSSRDHDHPCNFLSKHQKQNERKLVPMAHHQLIDSLTSHISLYHSQSPNPNPNPNPNPRSSILKWFSSLSIHQRQAYLTVVDGNFVQILLQMLAKLRSHGHGSFILLPDLPMPNNLPTLCFKKSRGLIARVAESETAGRAVFESARLFESREGEEAANSLPPSARRLDALTLAEGFVGNVDQFVEAMDRISGGGFLRGEEAELGEDWVELHWLKAKGYYGIEAFIANRMEVSMRLAWLNCCGGKKRGVKLKEKMSAAGVGVNVFWRKKGCVDWWANLDAGTRRKIFTTFIMKAAKPLVNLLNF
;
A
#
# COMPACT_ATOMS: atom_id res chain seq x y z
N MET A 1 46.95 -37.35 4.01
CA MET A 1 48.40 -37.34 4.34
C MET A 1 48.81 -35.92 4.69
N HIS A 2 50.00 -35.75 5.30
CA HIS A 2 50.55 -34.50 5.86
C HIS A 2 49.88 -33.90 7.10
N LYS A 3 50.75 -33.43 8.01
CA LYS A 3 50.49 -32.70 9.28
C LYS A 3 50.75 -31.19 9.03
N ILE A 4 50.62 -30.22 9.94
CA ILE A 4 51.18 -29.96 11.30
C ILE A 4 50.20 -28.94 11.95
N GLY A 5 49.81 -28.93 13.24
CA GLY A 5 50.57 -28.96 14.51
C GLY A 5 50.81 -27.51 15.00
N LEU A 6 50.73 -27.09 16.28
CA LEU A 6 50.55 -27.71 17.61
C LEU A 6 49.89 -26.63 18.55
N HIS A 7 49.04 -26.96 19.54
CA HIS A 7 49.30 -26.97 21.01
C HIS A 7 50.01 -25.73 21.61
N THR A 8 49.75 -25.21 22.84
CA THR A 8 49.18 -25.70 24.13
C THR A 8 48.88 -24.46 25.04
N LYS A 9 48.29 -24.45 26.27
CA LYS A 9 47.36 -25.26 27.13
C LYS A 9 47.44 -24.67 28.59
N VAL A 10 46.50 -25.03 29.50
CA VAL A 10 46.58 -24.85 31.00
C VAL A 10 46.20 -23.42 31.50
N LYS A 11 45.53 -23.14 32.64
CA LYS A 11 45.11 -23.82 33.92
C LYS A 11 43.66 -23.33 34.26
N SER A 12 42.62 -24.13 34.57
CA SER A 12 42.27 -24.87 35.82
C SER A 12 42.38 -24.06 37.13
N SER A 13 41.49 -24.12 38.13
CA SER A 13 40.41 -25.10 38.45
C SER A 13 39.40 -24.54 39.50
N SER A 14 38.21 -25.16 39.62
CA SER A 14 37.39 -25.28 40.86
C SER A 14 36.76 -24.01 41.49
N ARG A 15 35.73 -24.06 42.37
CA ARG A 15 34.50 -24.90 42.46
C ARG A 15 33.57 -24.35 43.59
N ASP A 16 32.34 -24.86 43.65
CA ASP A 16 31.47 -25.02 44.84
C ASP A 16 30.85 -23.82 45.61
N HIS A 17 29.51 -23.78 45.56
CA HIS A 17 28.52 -23.65 46.65
C HIS A 17 28.10 -22.32 47.35
N ASP A 18 26.76 -22.28 47.54
CA ASP A 18 25.92 -21.73 48.63
C ASP A 18 25.66 -20.21 48.85
N HIS A 19 24.40 -19.84 48.54
CA HIS A 19 23.55 -18.87 49.25
C HIS A 19 23.06 -19.44 50.61
N PRO A 20 22.47 -18.69 51.59
CA PRO A 20 21.66 -17.47 51.40
C PRO A 20 21.66 -16.37 52.52
N CYS A 21 20.99 -15.23 52.23
CA CYS A 21 20.31 -14.32 53.18
C CYS A 21 21.16 -13.59 54.28
N ASN A 22 20.80 -12.41 54.82
CA ASN A 22 19.62 -11.53 54.64
C ASN A 22 19.94 -10.06 55.08
N PHE A 23 19.06 -9.09 54.75
CA PHE A 23 19.02 -7.69 55.29
C PHE A 23 20.22 -6.78 54.93
N LEU A 24 20.14 -5.45 54.70
CA LEU A 24 19.08 -4.42 54.62
C LEU A 24 19.41 -3.50 53.41
N SER A 25 18.51 -3.24 52.44
CA SER A 25 17.41 -2.24 52.44
C SER A 25 17.76 -0.88 51.78
N LYS A 26 16.72 -0.16 51.32
CA LYS A 26 16.71 1.26 50.85
C LYS A 26 17.39 1.65 49.51
N HIS A 27 17.19 0.92 48.41
CA HIS A 27 17.36 1.54 47.06
C HIS A 27 16.35 1.12 45.97
N GLN A 28 15.57 0.05 46.17
CA GLN A 28 14.81 -0.59 45.09
C GLN A 28 13.30 -0.34 45.16
N LYS A 29 12.88 0.94 45.19
CA LYS A 29 11.45 1.31 45.16
C LYS A 29 11.11 2.62 44.44
N GLN A 30 11.98 3.10 43.55
CA GLN A 30 11.83 4.42 42.91
C GLN A 30 12.22 4.48 41.41
N ASN A 31 12.14 3.35 40.67
CA ASN A 31 12.40 3.33 39.22
C ASN A 31 11.27 2.73 38.35
N GLU A 32 10.14 2.30 38.93
CA GLU A 32 8.98 1.79 38.18
C GLU A 32 7.98 2.89 37.77
N ARG A 33 8.35 4.17 37.84
CA ARG A 33 7.45 5.31 37.59
C ARG A 33 8.09 6.43 36.75
N LYS A 34 8.43 6.13 35.48
CA LYS A 34 8.46 7.07 34.33
C LYS A 34 8.98 6.38 33.06
N LEU A 35 8.12 5.66 32.33
CA LEU A 35 8.45 5.15 30.98
C LEU A 35 7.26 5.10 29.99
N VAL A 36 6.06 5.53 30.40
CA VAL A 36 4.86 5.60 29.55
C VAL A 36 4.13 6.98 29.50
N PRO A 37 4.78 8.17 29.67
CA PRO A 37 4.15 9.43 29.26
C PRO A 37 4.53 9.88 27.83
N MET A 38 5.79 9.69 27.42
CA MET A 38 6.37 10.41 26.27
C MET A 38 5.70 10.05 24.94
N ALA A 39 5.54 8.76 24.63
CA ALA A 39 4.93 8.32 23.38
C ALA A 39 3.47 8.77 23.22
N HIS A 40 2.73 8.93 24.32
CA HIS A 40 1.35 9.40 24.29
C HIS A 40 1.25 10.91 24.05
N HIS A 41 2.17 11.70 24.63
CA HIS A 41 2.26 13.13 24.33
C HIS A 41 2.72 13.34 22.89
N GLN A 42 3.79 12.67 22.44
CA GLN A 42 4.25 12.72 21.04
C GLN A 42 3.15 12.35 20.03
N LEU A 43 2.29 11.38 20.35
CA LEU A 43 1.12 11.06 19.53
C LEU A 43 0.06 12.16 19.53
N ILE A 44 -0.25 12.76 20.69
CA ILE A 44 -1.17 13.91 20.80
C ILE A 44 -0.60 15.13 20.06
N ASP A 45 0.68 15.44 20.23
CA ASP A 45 1.36 16.58 19.62
C ASP A 45 1.44 16.41 18.10
N SER A 46 1.75 15.21 17.61
CA SER A 46 1.71 14.87 16.18
C SER A 46 0.30 14.94 15.62
N LEU A 47 -0.70 14.34 16.28
CA LEU A 47 -2.11 14.45 15.84
C LEU A 47 -2.59 15.91 15.83
N THR A 48 -2.23 16.70 16.85
CA THR A 48 -2.62 18.11 16.97
C THR A 48 -1.92 18.96 15.91
N SER A 49 -0.64 18.70 15.62
CA SER A 49 0.10 19.33 14.53
C SER A 49 -0.52 19.01 13.17
N HIS A 50 -0.79 17.74 12.88
CA HIS A 50 -1.41 17.28 11.62
C HIS A 50 -2.82 17.87 11.43
N ILE A 51 -3.64 17.83 12.47
CA ILE A 51 -4.98 18.46 12.49
C ILE A 51 -4.89 19.98 12.34
N SER A 52 -3.87 20.63 12.92
CA SER A 52 -3.64 22.07 12.74
C SER A 52 -3.18 22.41 11.33
N LEU A 53 -2.34 21.59 10.69
CA LEU A 53 -1.95 21.73 9.29
C LEU A 53 -3.16 21.62 8.35
N TYR A 54 -4.16 20.79 8.69
CA TYR A 54 -5.43 20.71 7.95
C TYR A 54 -6.43 21.84 8.23
N HIS A 55 -6.33 22.54 9.36
CA HIS A 55 -7.25 23.63 9.72
C HIS A 55 -6.68 25.06 9.56
N SER A 56 -5.37 25.22 9.38
CA SER A 56 -4.70 26.52 9.25
C SER A 56 -4.67 27.08 7.83
N GLN A 57 -5.09 26.32 6.82
CA GLN A 57 -5.09 26.76 5.42
C GLN A 57 -6.40 27.48 5.07
N SER A 58 -6.36 28.82 5.06
CA SER A 58 -7.40 29.63 4.44
C SER A 58 -7.45 29.35 2.93
N PRO A 59 -8.64 29.35 2.28
CA PRO A 59 -8.73 29.22 0.83
C PRO A 59 -7.94 30.33 0.14
N ASN A 60 -6.93 29.96 -0.66
CA ASN A 60 -6.04 30.90 -1.32
C ASN A 60 -6.85 31.76 -2.33
N PRO A 61 -6.97 33.09 -2.13
CA PRO A 61 -7.92 33.92 -2.89
C PRO A 61 -7.48 34.21 -4.33
N ASN A 62 -6.25 33.85 -4.72
CA ASN A 62 -5.74 34.03 -6.07
C ASN A 62 -5.92 32.75 -6.92
N PRO A 63 -6.89 32.69 -7.85
CA PRO A 63 -6.92 31.66 -8.87
C PRO A 63 -5.77 31.89 -9.86
N ASN A 64 -4.67 31.16 -9.66
CA ASN A 64 -3.53 31.15 -10.56
C ASN A 64 -4.00 30.76 -11.98
N PRO A 65 -3.84 31.59 -13.04
CA PRO A 65 -4.59 31.48 -14.30
C PRO A 65 -4.15 30.32 -15.22
N ASN A 66 -3.46 29.33 -14.67
CA ASN A 66 -3.04 28.12 -15.36
C ASN A 66 -4.28 27.23 -15.61
N PRO A 67 -4.67 26.95 -16.87
CA PRO A 67 -5.92 26.23 -17.15
C PRO A 67 -5.89 24.84 -16.51
N ASN A 68 -6.91 24.54 -15.70
CA ASN A 68 -7.00 23.29 -14.95
C ASN A 68 -6.84 22.08 -15.90
N PRO A 69 -5.79 21.25 -15.72
CA PRO A 69 -5.45 20.21 -16.70
C PRO A 69 -6.47 19.07 -16.76
N ARG A 70 -7.45 19.01 -15.83
CA ARG A 70 -8.48 17.98 -15.77
C ARG A 70 -9.16 17.71 -17.12
N SER A 71 -9.55 18.73 -17.87
CA SER A 71 -10.24 18.52 -19.16
C SER A 71 -9.34 17.80 -20.18
N SER A 72 -8.06 18.18 -20.26
CA SER A 72 -7.06 17.53 -21.11
C SER A 72 -6.74 16.11 -20.66
N ILE A 73 -6.59 15.89 -19.33
CA ILE A 73 -6.37 14.56 -18.74
C ILE A 73 -7.55 13.62 -19.04
N LEU A 74 -8.78 14.09 -18.86
CA LEU A 74 -9.98 13.29 -19.13
C LEU A 74 -10.15 13.01 -20.62
N LYS A 75 -9.89 14.00 -21.51
CA LYS A 75 -9.90 13.80 -22.97
C LYS A 75 -8.89 12.74 -23.41
N TRP A 76 -7.67 12.79 -22.87
CA TRP A 76 -6.64 11.78 -23.12
C TRP A 76 -7.05 10.39 -22.62
N PHE A 77 -7.47 10.27 -21.36
CA PHE A 77 -7.87 9.00 -20.78
C PHE A 77 -9.07 8.37 -21.52
N SER A 78 -9.98 9.20 -22.03
CA SER A 78 -11.08 8.77 -22.89
C SER A 78 -10.58 8.20 -24.22
N SER A 79 -9.57 8.82 -24.84
CA SER A 79 -8.98 8.35 -26.11
C SER A 79 -8.18 7.04 -26.01
N LEU A 80 -7.87 6.58 -24.80
CA LEU A 80 -7.20 5.29 -24.56
C LEU A 80 -8.17 4.11 -24.68
N SER A 81 -7.65 2.97 -25.16
CA SER A 81 -8.32 1.67 -25.02
C SER A 81 -8.41 1.23 -23.55
N ILE A 82 -9.36 0.35 -23.23
CA ILE A 82 -9.62 -0.10 -21.86
C ILE A 82 -8.37 -0.68 -21.19
N HIS A 83 -7.61 -1.52 -21.90
CA HIS A 83 -6.37 -2.10 -21.37
C HIS A 83 -5.25 -1.07 -21.18
N GLN A 84 -5.16 -0.02 -22.02
CA GLN A 84 -4.24 1.09 -21.77
C GLN A 84 -4.63 1.85 -20.50
N ARG A 85 -5.93 2.11 -20.26
CA ARG A 85 -6.41 2.72 -19.01
C ARG A 85 -6.04 1.88 -17.79
N GLN A 86 -6.24 0.56 -17.85
CA GLN A 86 -5.77 -0.35 -16.79
C GLN A 86 -4.25 -0.29 -16.59
N ALA A 87 -3.46 -0.27 -17.67
CA ALA A 87 -2.01 -0.20 -17.61
C ALA A 87 -1.52 1.08 -16.92
N TYR A 88 -2.06 2.26 -17.28
CA TYR A 88 -1.69 3.53 -16.67
C TYR A 88 -2.23 3.74 -15.25
N LEU A 89 -3.29 3.03 -14.87
CA LEU A 89 -3.78 2.98 -13.48
C LEU A 89 -3.10 1.88 -12.64
N THR A 90 -2.23 1.06 -13.24
CA THR A 90 -1.51 0.01 -12.50
C THR A 90 -0.38 0.60 -11.66
N VAL A 91 -0.45 0.37 -10.35
CA VAL A 91 0.53 0.80 -9.36
C VAL A 91 1.46 -0.37 -9.05
N VAL A 92 2.76 -0.09 -8.91
CA VAL A 92 3.74 -1.02 -8.33
C VAL A 92 4.42 -0.28 -7.18
N ASP A 93 3.99 -0.57 -5.96
CA ASP A 93 4.41 0.09 -4.72
C ASP A 93 4.06 -0.82 -3.53
N GLY A 94 5.05 -1.59 -3.08
CA GLY A 94 4.90 -2.51 -1.95
C GLY A 94 4.58 -1.83 -0.63
N ASN A 95 4.95 -0.56 -0.44
CA ASN A 95 4.66 0.19 0.78
C ASN A 95 3.19 0.61 0.81
N PHE A 96 2.68 1.13 -0.30
CA PHE A 96 1.25 1.42 -0.48
C PHE A 96 0.39 0.16 -0.33
N VAL A 97 0.78 -0.97 -0.97
CA VAL A 97 0.03 -2.22 -0.83
C VAL A 97 0.11 -2.78 0.59
N GLN A 98 1.25 -2.66 1.29
CA GLN A 98 1.37 -3.08 2.69
C GLN A 98 0.53 -2.21 3.65
N ILE A 99 0.34 -0.91 3.38
CA ILE A 99 -0.65 -0.07 4.09
C ILE A 99 -2.08 -0.54 3.78
N LEU A 100 -2.41 -0.76 2.50
CA LEU A 100 -3.74 -1.21 2.07
C LEU A 100 -4.14 -2.55 2.74
N LEU A 101 -3.20 -3.50 2.83
CA LEU A 101 -3.38 -4.77 3.53
C LEU A 101 -3.57 -4.61 5.05
N GLN A 102 -2.92 -3.62 5.68
CA GLN A 102 -3.17 -3.29 7.09
C GLN A 102 -4.57 -2.68 7.30
N MET A 103 -5.03 -1.81 6.40
CA MET A 103 -6.39 -1.25 6.43
C MET A 103 -7.43 -2.38 6.30
N LEU A 104 -7.24 -3.30 5.34
CA LEU A 104 -8.07 -4.50 5.17
C LEU A 104 -8.10 -5.37 6.43
N ALA A 105 -6.94 -5.62 7.06
CA ALA A 105 -6.84 -6.41 8.28
C ALA A 105 -7.59 -5.75 9.46
N LYS A 106 -7.50 -4.41 9.60
CA LYS A 106 -8.25 -3.65 10.62
C LYS A 106 -9.76 -3.71 10.37
N LEU A 107 -10.23 -3.48 9.14
CA LEU A 107 -11.65 -3.59 8.80
C LEU A 107 -12.21 -4.99 9.07
N ARG A 108 -11.49 -6.06 8.70
CA ARG A 108 -11.91 -7.46 8.96
C ARG A 108 -12.00 -7.80 10.44
N SER A 109 -11.14 -7.22 11.28
CA SER A 109 -11.08 -7.53 12.72
C SER A 109 -11.92 -6.62 13.60
N HIS A 110 -12.27 -5.41 13.13
CA HIS A 110 -12.97 -4.40 13.93
C HIS A 110 -14.32 -3.97 13.32
N GLY A 111 -14.64 -4.34 12.09
CA GLY A 111 -15.78 -3.82 11.33
C GLY A 111 -15.51 -2.45 10.72
N HIS A 112 -16.58 -1.79 10.25
CA HIS A 112 -16.49 -0.48 9.58
C HIS A 112 -15.74 0.58 10.41
N GLY A 113 -14.91 1.36 9.74
CA GLY A 113 -14.14 2.45 10.32
C GLY A 113 -13.34 3.20 9.28
N SER A 114 -12.75 4.29 9.71
CA SER A 114 -11.99 5.22 8.87
C SER A 114 -10.55 5.34 9.39
N PHE A 115 -9.67 5.82 8.53
CA PHE A 115 -8.23 5.85 8.74
C PHE A 115 -7.67 7.25 8.54
N ILE A 116 -6.51 7.51 9.13
CA ILE A 116 -5.64 8.63 8.79
C ILE A 116 -4.20 8.14 8.86
N LEU A 117 -3.36 8.55 7.90
CA LEU A 117 -1.93 8.29 7.92
C LEU A 117 -1.17 9.41 8.62
N LEU A 118 -0.16 9.03 9.39
CA LEU A 118 0.80 9.93 10.04
C LEU A 118 2.20 9.63 9.48
N PRO A 119 2.65 10.32 8.40
CA PRO A 119 4.00 10.17 7.84
C PRO A 119 5.10 10.54 8.84
N ASP A 120 4.84 11.52 9.70
CA ASP A 120 5.80 12.05 10.68
C ASP A 120 6.08 11.08 11.86
N LEU A 121 5.28 10.02 11.99
CA LEU A 121 5.47 8.93 12.95
C LEU A 121 5.74 7.61 12.20
N PRO A 122 6.96 7.38 11.68
CA PRO A 122 7.30 6.13 11.01
C PRO A 122 7.34 4.95 11.98
N MET A 123 6.72 3.85 11.59
CA MET A 123 6.84 2.53 12.22
C MET A 123 8.23 1.93 11.95
N PRO A 124 8.68 0.88 12.70
CA PRO A 124 10.02 0.29 12.57
C PRO A 124 10.39 -0.31 11.19
N ASN A 125 9.46 -0.31 10.23
CA ASN A 125 9.63 -0.72 8.84
C ASN A 125 9.57 0.48 7.86
N ASN A 126 9.75 1.71 8.35
CA ASN A 126 9.65 2.98 7.62
C ASN A 126 8.30 3.23 6.93
N LEU A 127 7.22 2.57 7.37
CA LEU A 127 5.86 2.88 6.95
C LEU A 127 5.23 3.95 7.87
N PRO A 128 4.36 4.83 7.36
CA PRO A 128 3.60 5.79 8.17
C PRO A 128 2.73 5.07 9.21
N THR A 129 2.55 5.69 10.37
CA THR A 129 1.61 5.18 11.37
C THR A 129 0.18 5.28 10.86
N LEU A 130 -0.53 4.15 10.86
CA LEU A 130 -1.93 4.05 10.41
C LEU A 130 -2.88 4.11 11.61
N CYS A 131 -3.46 5.28 11.87
CA CYS A 131 -4.45 5.46 12.93
C CYS A 131 -5.84 5.04 12.44
N PHE A 132 -6.52 4.18 13.22
CA PHE A 132 -7.86 3.65 12.89
C PHE A 132 -8.93 4.15 13.87
N LYS A 133 -10.05 4.65 13.32
CA LYS A 133 -11.22 5.13 14.05
C LYS A 133 -12.42 4.27 13.68
N LYS A 134 -12.87 3.40 14.59
CA LYS A 134 -14.06 2.55 14.37
C LYS A 134 -15.33 3.39 14.23
N SER A 135 -16.06 3.18 13.13
CA SER A 135 -17.37 3.79 12.89
C SER A 135 -18.46 3.05 13.66
N ARG A 136 -19.50 3.76 14.07
CA ARG A 136 -20.66 3.22 14.81
C ARG A 136 -21.94 3.95 14.40
N GLY A 137 -23.09 3.29 14.59
CA GLY A 137 -24.41 3.90 14.37
C GLY A 137 -24.59 4.43 12.96
N LEU A 138 -25.05 5.68 12.83
CA LEU A 138 -25.32 6.31 11.54
C LEU A 138 -24.09 6.34 10.62
N ILE A 139 -22.88 6.57 11.16
CA ILE A 139 -21.64 6.66 10.36
C ILE A 139 -21.32 5.31 9.69
N ALA A 140 -21.60 4.19 10.35
CA ALA A 140 -21.45 2.86 9.76
C ALA A 140 -22.47 2.65 8.63
N ARG A 141 -23.75 2.92 8.88
CA ARG A 141 -24.83 2.78 7.87
C ARG A 141 -24.63 3.67 6.63
N VAL A 142 -24.08 4.87 6.79
CA VAL A 142 -23.74 5.75 5.65
C VAL A 142 -22.60 5.15 4.82
N ALA A 143 -21.56 4.60 5.45
CA ALA A 143 -20.49 3.91 4.74
C ALA A 143 -20.98 2.61 4.05
N GLU A 144 -21.88 1.86 4.70
CA GLU A 144 -22.55 0.68 4.14
C GLU A 144 -23.46 1.03 2.94
N SER A 145 -23.88 2.28 2.80
CA SER A 145 -24.72 2.77 1.70
C SER A 145 -23.95 3.40 0.53
N GLU A 146 -22.62 3.58 0.62
CA GLU A 146 -21.87 4.35 -0.39
C GLU A 146 -21.45 3.49 -1.60
N THR A 147 -22.13 3.72 -2.73
CA THR A 147 -22.02 2.89 -3.93
C THR A 147 -20.77 3.14 -4.76
N ALA A 148 -20.29 4.38 -4.86
CA ALA A 148 -19.07 4.69 -5.61
C ALA A 148 -17.83 4.15 -4.90
N GLY A 149 -17.79 4.28 -3.57
CA GLY A 149 -16.75 3.70 -2.73
C GLY A 149 -16.67 2.17 -2.91
N ARG A 150 -17.82 1.49 -2.85
CA ARG A 150 -17.92 0.06 -3.13
C ARG A 150 -17.43 -0.29 -4.53
N ALA A 151 -17.84 0.43 -5.57
CA ALA A 151 -17.41 0.16 -6.95
C ALA A 151 -15.88 0.23 -7.13
N VAL A 152 -15.23 1.26 -6.56
CA VAL A 152 -13.75 1.35 -6.56
C VAL A 152 -13.13 0.16 -5.82
N PHE A 153 -13.63 -0.16 -4.63
CA PHE A 153 -13.10 -1.26 -3.81
C PHE A 153 -13.27 -2.64 -4.46
N GLU A 154 -14.44 -2.95 -5.00
CA GLU A 154 -14.75 -4.21 -5.69
C GLU A 154 -14.04 -4.33 -7.06
N SER A 155 -13.62 -3.20 -7.65
CA SER A 155 -12.76 -3.20 -8.83
C SER A 155 -11.29 -3.48 -8.54
N ALA A 156 -10.81 -3.32 -7.29
CA ALA A 156 -9.40 -3.43 -6.95
C ALA A 156 -8.85 -4.86 -7.14
N ARG A 157 -7.70 -5.01 -7.82
CA ARG A 157 -7.02 -6.29 -8.06
C ARG A 157 -5.55 -6.20 -7.63
N LEU A 158 -5.20 -6.87 -6.53
CA LEU A 158 -3.83 -7.00 -6.05
C LEU A 158 -3.12 -8.20 -6.68
N PHE A 159 -1.83 -8.05 -6.98
CA PHE A 159 -0.99 -9.12 -7.53
C PHE A 159 0.50 -8.91 -7.20
N GLU A 160 1.35 -9.88 -7.53
CA GLU A 160 2.81 -9.81 -7.44
C GLU A 160 3.40 -9.35 -8.79
N SER A 161 4.12 -8.23 -8.81
CA SER A 161 4.72 -7.65 -10.03
C SER A 161 5.82 -8.54 -10.64
N ARG A 162 6.45 -9.35 -9.79
CA ARG A 162 7.58 -10.25 -10.09
C ARG A 162 7.17 -11.70 -10.32
N GLU A 163 5.87 -11.96 -10.40
CA GLU A 163 5.33 -13.30 -10.63
C GLU A 163 5.88 -13.87 -11.95
N GLY A 164 6.56 -15.02 -11.88
CA GLY A 164 7.23 -15.65 -13.01
C GLY A 164 8.70 -15.25 -13.23
N GLU A 165 9.27 -14.33 -12.44
CA GLU A 165 10.71 -14.07 -12.45
C GLU A 165 11.48 -15.14 -11.67
N GLU A 166 12.62 -15.63 -12.19
CA GLU A 166 13.41 -16.65 -11.49
C GLU A 166 13.96 -16.17 -10.13
N ALA A 167 14.21 -14.87 -9.99
CA ALA A 167 14.58 -14.25 -8.72
C ALA A 167 13.42 -14.17 -7.70
N ALA A 168 12.17 -14.38 -8.12
CA ALA A 168 11.03 -14.62 -7.23
C ALA A 168 10.79 -16.12 -6.99
N ASN A 169 11.28 -17.00 -7.88
CA ASN A 169 11.24 -18.46 -7.69
C ASN A 169 12.21 -18.99 -6.64
N SER A 170 13.31 -18.28 -6.36
CA SER A 170 14.21 -18.59 -5.24
C SER A 170 13.64 -18.22 -3.85
N LEU A 171 12.61 -17.36 -3.79
CA LEU A 171 11.90 -17.03 -2.56
C LEU A 171 10.78 -18.04 -2.28
N PRO A 172 10.64 -18.55 -1.04
CA PRO A 172 9.53 -19.43 -0.70
C PRO A 172 8.19 -18.69 -0.89
N PRO A 173 7.09 -19.37 -1.25
CA PRO A 173 5.81 -18.73 -1.55
C PRO A 173 5.23 -17.84 -0.43
N SER A 174 5.62 -18.09 0.82
CA SER A 174 5.25 -17.28 2.00
C SER A 174 6.07 -15.98 2.17
N ALA A 175 7.21 -15.86 1.49
CA ALA A 175 8.04 -14.64 1.49
C ALA A 175 7.71 -13.70 0.33
N ARG A 176 7.05 -14.21 -0.72
CA ARG A 176 6.48 -13.40 -1.80
C ARG A 176 5.39 -12.47 -1.26
N ARG A 177 5.28 -11.26 -1.82
CA ARG A 177 4.35 -10.23 -1.34
C ARG A 177 3.62 -9.59 -2.50
N LEU A 178 2.34 -9.29 -2.28
CA LEU A 178 1.57 -8.43 -3.16
C LEU A 178 2.17 -7.01 -3.07
N ASP A 179 2.58 -6.48 -4.21
CA ASP A 179 3.23 -5.18 -4.37
C ASP A 179 2.59 -4.34 -5.49
N ALA A 180 1.72 -4.95 -6.31
CA ALA A 180 1.02 -4.28 -7.39
C ALA A 180 -0.49 -4.21 -7.17
N LEU A 181 -1.11 -3.12 -7.63
CA LEU A 181 -2.56 -2.89 -7.67
C LEU A 181 -2.97 -2.46 -9.09
N THR A 182 -4.05 -3.03 -9.61
CA THR A 182 -4.75 -2.52 -10.81
C THR A 182 -6.27 -2.53 -10.58
N LEU A 183 -7.04 -2.03 -11.54
CA LEU A 183 -8.51 -2.02 -11.49
C LEU A 183 -9.13 -2.98 -12.52
N ALA A 184 -10.32 -3.48 -12.20
CA ALA A 184 -11.10 -4.36 -13.05
C ALA A 184 -11.54 -3.67 -14.35
N GLU A 185 -11.48 -4.41 -15.45
CA GLU A 185 -11.70 -3.91 -16.81
C GLU A 185 -13.06 -3.19 -16.97
N GLY A 186 -14.15 -3.80 -16.49
CA GLY A 186 -15.48 -3.22 -16.58
C GLY A 186 -15.66 -1.88 -15.85
N PHE A 187 -14.86 -1.60 -14.81
CA PHE A 187 -14.94 -0.34 -14.07
C PHE A 187 -14.21 0.81 -14.79
N VAL A 188 -13.10 0.53 -15.50
CA VAL A 188 -12.34 1.55 -16.26
C VAL A 188 -12.73 1.60 -17.75
N GLY A 189 -13.54 0.66 -18.22
CA GLY A 189 -14.14 0.67 -19.55
C GLY A 189 -15.13 1.82 -19.75
N ASN A 190 -15.99 2.06 -18.76
CA ASN A 190 -16.89 3.20 -18.71
C ASN A 190 -16.20 4.40 -18.04
N VAL A 191 -15.75 5.37 -18.84
CA VAL A 191 -15.02 6.55 -18.32
C VAL A 191 -15.93 7.43 -17.49
N ASP A 192 -17.18 7.64 -17.91
CA ASP A 192 -18.09 8.56 -17.22
C ASP A 192 -18.45 8.01 -15.82
N GLN A 193 -18.72 6.71 -15.71
CA GLN A 193 -18.95 6.03 -14.43
C GLN A 193 -17.68 6.01 -13.54
N PHE A 194 -16.50 5.82 -14.13
CA PHE A 194 -15.23 5.94 -13.41
C PHE A 194 -15.04 7.35 -12.83
N VAL A 195 -15.24 8.39 -13.66
CA VAL A 195 -15.08 9.79 -13.25
C VAL A 195 -16.15 10.18 -12.22
N GLU A 196 -17.40 9.79 -12.39
CA GLU A 196 -18.48 10.02 -11.41
C GLU A 196 -18.13 9.41 -10.06
N ALA A 197 -17.68 8.14 -10.04
CA ALA A 197 -17.29 7.48 -8.80
C ALA A 197 -16.11 8.19 -8.11
N MET A 198 -15.11 8.62 -8.88
CA MET A 198 -13.93 9.33 -8.38
C MET A 198 -14.26 10.76 -7.90
N ASP A 199 -15.18 11.47 -8.57
CA ASP A 199 -15.73 12.74 -8.10
C ASP A 199 -16.53 12.56 -6.81
N ARG A 200 -17.43 11.57 -6.76
CA ARG A 200 -18.25 11.30 -5.57
C ARG A 200 -17.41 10.96 -4.35
N ILE A 201 -16.38 10.12 -4.50
CA ILE A 201 -15.42 9.81 -3.44
C ILE A 201 -14.62 11.07 -3.05
N SER A 202 -14.13 11.86 -4.01
CA SER A 202 -13.30 13.04 -3.73
C SER A 202 -14.07 14.27 -3.25
N GLY A 203 -15.39 14.32 -3.40
CA GLY A 203 -16.19 15.53 -3.21
C GLY A 203 -16.05 16.53 -4.38
N GLY A 204 -15.85 16.02 -5.59
CA GLY A 204 -15.60 16.78 -6.81
C GLY A 204 -14.15 17.23 -6.99
N GLY A 205 -13.25 16.92 -6.06
CA GLY A 205 -11.85 17.33 -6.06
C GLY A 205 -10.95 16.61 -7.08
N PHE A 206 -11.42 15.50 -7.65
CA PHE A 206 -10.67 14.64 -8.57
C PHE A 206 -10.04 15.42 -9.74
N LEU A 207 -8.73 15.27 -9.93
CA LEU A 207 -7.91 15.93 -10.95
C LEU A 207 -7.83 17.46 -10.88
N ARG A 208 -8.31 18.09 -9.79
CA ARG A 208 -8.32 19.56 -9.64
C ARG A 208 -7.13 20.14 -8.84
N GLY A 209 -6.30 19.29 -8.23
CA GLY A 209 -5.12 19.70 -7.45
C GLY A 209 -3.89 20.10 -8.29
N GLU A 210 -2.89 20.69 -7.64
CA GLU A 210 -1.66 21.16 -8.30
C GLU A 210 -0.69 20.02 -8.68
N GLU A 211 0.24 20.26 -9.61
CA GLU A 211 1.26 19.27 -10.04
C GLU A 211 2.34 19.03 -8.97
N ALA A 212 2.57 19.99 -8.07
CA ALA A 212 3.63 19.96 -7.06
C ALA A 212 3.49 18.79 -6.06
N GLU A 213 2.26 18.42 -5.67
CA GLU A 213 2.02 17.34 -4.70
C GLU A 213 2.51 15.96 -5.19
N LEU A 214 2.63 15.74 -6.50
CA LEU A 214 2.89 14.43 -7.11
C LEU A 214 4.34 13.93 -6.94
N GLY A 215 5.25 14.76 -6.42
CA GLY A 215 6.64 14.38 -6.18
C GLY A 215 6.84 13.52 -4.93
N GLU A 216 5.91 13.54 -3.99
CA GLU A 216 6.14 13.01 -2.63
C GLU A 216 6.07 11.48 -2.51
N ASP A 217 6.56 10.96 -1.39
CA ASP A 217 6.55 9.52 -1.10
C ASP A 217 5.20 9.06 -0.55
N TRP A 218 4.55 9.91 0.25
CA TRP A 218 3.19 9.72 0.74
C TRP A 218 2.28 10.84 0.21
N VAL A 219 1.97 10.76 -1.09
CA VAL A 219 1.08 11.72 -1.76
C VAL A 219 -0.36 11.54 -1.28
N GLU A 220 -0.76 12.28 -0.25
CA GLU A 220 -2.15 12.59 0.03
C GLU A 220 -2.52 13.89 -0.69
N LEU A 221 -3.42 13.83 -1.66
CA LEU A 221 -3.89 15.01 -2.40
C LEU A 221 -4.78 15.89 -1.52
N HIS A 222 -4.84 17.19 -1.81
CA HIS A 222 -5.64 18.16 -1.03
C HIS A 222 -7.08 17.70 -0.71
N TRP A 223 -7.78 17.02 -1.64
CA TRP A 223 -9.15 16.54 -1.38
C TRP A 223 -9.23 15.36 -0.39
N LEU A 224 -8.18 14.53 -0.29
CA LEU A 224 -8.10 13.45 0.70
C LEU A 224 -7.80 14.04 2.07
N LYS A 225 -6.79 14.92 2.13
CA LYS A 225 -6.40 15.72 3.29
C LYS A 225 -7.60 16.43 3.94
N ALA A 226 -8.41 17.11 3.13
CA ALA A 226 -9.61 17.83 3.58
C ALA A 226 -10.72 16.96 4.19
N LYS A 227 -10.63 15.61 4.10
CA LYS A 227 -11.57 14.69 4.78
C LYS A 227 -11.10 14.30 6.19
N GLY A 228 -9.82 14.48 6.51
CA GLY A 228 -9.21 13.99 7.75
C GLY A 228 -9.24 12.47 7.85
N TYR A 229 -10.29 11.91 8.45
CA TYR A 229 -10.48 10.46 8.53
C TYR A 229 -11.23 9.94 7.29
N TYR A 230 -10.56 9.11 6.48
CA TYR A 230 -11.07 8.62 5.20
C TYR A 230 -11.25 7.09 5.15
N GLY A 231 -12.05 6.60 4.19
CA GLY A 231 -12.24 5.18 3.93
C GLY A 231 -11.13 4.56 3.08
N ILE A 232 -11.05 3.23 3.05
CA ILE A 232 -10.07 2.51 2.20
C ILE A 232 -10.30 2.78 0.70
N GLU A 233 -11.54 3.04 0.34
CA GLU A 233 -12.03 3.43 -0.98
C GLU A 233 -11.41 4.76 -1.43
N ALA A 234 -11.35 5.74 -0.51
CA ALA A 234 -10.75 7.05 -0.76
C ALA A 234 -9.21 6.98 -0.84
N PHE A 235 -8.58 6.09 -0.07
CA PHE A 235 -7.14 5.84 -0.18
C PHE A 235 -6.75 5.22 -1.53
N ILE A 236 -7.54 4.27 -2.02
CA ILE A 236 -7.40 3.71 -3.38
C ILE A 236 -7.61 4.82 -4.42
N ALA A 237 -8.71 5.57 -4.34
CA ALA A 237 -9.02 6.65 -5.30
C ALA A 237 -7.93 7.73 -5.35
N ASN A 238 -7.38 8.15 -4.20
CA ASN A 238 -6.24 9.05 -4.14
C ASN A 238 -5.04 8.48 -4.92
N ARG A 239 -4.69 7.20 -4.73
CA ARG A 239 -3.57 6.60 -5.47
C ARG A 239 -3.86 6.42 -6.97
N MET A 240 -5.09 6.11 -7.35
CA MET A 240 -5.51 6.06 -8.75
C MET A 240 -5.38 7.43 -9.44
N GLU A 241 -5.75 8.53 -8.76
CA GLU A 241 -5.52 9.87 -9.28
C GLU A 241 -4.03 10.16 -9.45
N VAL A 242 -3.20 9.88 -8.44
CA VAL A 242 -1.74 10.08 -8.51
C VAL A 242 -1.14 9.33 -9.70
N SER A 243 -1.49 8.05 -9.90
CA SER A 243 -1.04 7.28 -11.07
C SER A 243 -1.54 7.84 -12.39
N MET A 244 -2.83 8.19 -12.50
CA MET A 244 -3.42 8.78 -13.71
C MET A 244 -2.72 10.08 -14.11
N ARG A 245 -2.43 10.94 -13.11
CA ARG A 245 -1.70 12.19 -13.32
C ARG A 245 -0.25 11.93 -13.71
N LEU A 246 0.48 11.07 -13.01
CA LEU A 246 1.86 10.70 -13.38
C LEU A 246 1.95 10.11 -14.79
N ALA A 247 1.00 9.26 -15.18
CA ALA A 247 0.91 8.68 -16.52
C ALA A 247 0.66 9.75 -17.60
N TRP A 248 -0.32 10.64 -17.41
CA TRP A 248 -0.55 11.78 -18.32
C TRP A 248 0.69 12.65 -18.47
N LEU A 249 1.35 12.98 -17.36
CA LEU A 249 2.53 13.84 -17.36
C LEU A 249 3.74 13.17 -18.02
N ASN A 250 3.83 11.83 -17.97
CA ASN A 250 4.83 11.03 -18.68
C ASN A 250 4.56 10.95 -20.20
N CYS A 251 3.29 10.78 -20.60
CA CYS A 251 2.89 10.67 -22.00
C CYS A 251 2.83 12.01 -22.76
N CYS A 252 2.52 13.11 -22.08
CA CYS A 252 2.21 14.40 -22.74
C CYS A 252 2.89 15.63 -22.11
N GLY A 253 3.81 15.45 -21.15
CA GLY A 253 4.47 16.56 -20.45
C GLY A 253 5.83 16.97 -21.03
N GLY A 254 5.84 17.88 -22.01
CA GLY A 254 7.05 18.38 -22.67
C GLY A 254 7.88 19.44 -21.92
N LYS A 255 8.04 19.34 -20.58
CA LYS A 255 8.78 20.33 -19.77
C LYS A 255 9.91 19.69 -18.94
N LYS A 256 10.98 20.45 -18.68
CA LYS A 256 11.99 20.11 -17.67
C LYS A 256 11.30 20.01 -16.30
N ARG A 257 11.55 18.92 -15.55
CA ARG A 257 10.98 18.64 -14.23
C ARG A 257 12.06 18.23 -13.24
N GLY A 258 11.77 18.40 -11.94
CA GLY A 258 12.65 17.97 -10.86
C GLY A 258 12.84 16.45 -10.80
N VAL A 259 13.98 16.02 -10.27
CA VAL A 259 14.43 14.60 -10.26
C VAL A 259 13.40 13.68 -9.62
N LYS A 260 12.95 14.00 -8.40
CA LYS A 260 11.94 13.24 -7.63
C LYS A 260 10.68 12.95 -8.46
N LEU A 261 10.14 13.97 -9.13
CA LEU A 261 8.94 13.84 -9.97
C LEU A 261 9.19 13.02 -11.26
N LYS A 262 10.41 13.07 -11.82
CA LYS A 262 10.81 12.20 -12.94
C LYS A 262 10.89 10.73 -12.51
N GLU A 263 11.37 10.44 -11.31
CA GLU A 263 11.41 9.08 -10.74
C GLU A 263 9.99 8.52 -10.55
N LYS A 264 9.04 9.31 -10.02
CA LYS A 264 7.63 8.91 -9.91
C LYS A 264 7.00 8.58 -11.27
N MET A 265 7.32 9.33 -12.34
CA MET A 265 6.86 9.01 -13.70
C MET A 265 7.51 7.73 -14.25
N SER A 266 8.79 7.50 -13.95
CA SER A 266 9.46 6.25 -14.32
C SER A 266 8.82 5.04 -13.63
N ALA A 267 8.47 5.15 -12.35
CA ALA A 267 7.73 4.12 -11.61
C ALA A 267 6.33 3.86 -12.19
N ALA A 268 5.60 4.90 -12.64
CA ALA A 268 4.34 4.72 -13.37
C ALA A 268 4.54 3.96 -14.71
N GLY A 269 5.67 4.21 -15.40
CA GLY A 269 6.08 3.42 -16.58
C GLY A 269 6.38 1.95 -16.27
N VAL A 270 6.95 1.64 -15.10
CA VAL A 270 7.12 0.26 -14.62
C VAL A 270 5.76 -0.42 -14.40
N GLY A 271 4.77 0.30 -13.84
CA GLY A 271 3.40 -0.18 -13.68
C GLY A 271 2.75 -0.63 -15.00
N VAL A 272 2.92 0.16 -16.07
CA VAL A 272 2.45 -0.19 -17.42
C VAL A 272 3.10 -1.49 -17.93
N ASN A 273 4.42 -1.63 -17.77
CA ASN A 273 5.15 -2.83 -18.21
C ASN A 273 4.76 -4.09 -17.42
N VAL A 274 4.56 -3.93 -16.10
CA VAL A 274 4.09 -4.99 -15.19
C VAL A 274 2.67 -5.43 -15.55
N PHE A 275 1.76 -4.49 -15.86
CA PHE A 275 0.42 -4.81 -16.36
C PHE A 275 0.47 -5.65 -17.63
N TRP A 276 1.24 -5.23 -18.64
CA TRP A 276 1.29 -5.97 -19.92
C TRP A 276 1.92 -7.36 -19.78
N ARG A 277 2.94 -7.55 -18.94
CA ARG A 277 3.43 -8.90 -18.57
C ARG A 277 2.32 -9.75 -17.96
N LYS A 278 1.65 -9.24 -16.92
CA LYS A 278 0.60 -9.99 -16.21
C LYS A 278 -0.60 -10.29 -17.11
N LYS A 279 -1.01 -9.35 -17.96
CA LYS A 279 -2.08 -9.55 -18.96
C LYS A 279 -1.68 -10.63 -19.96
N GLY A 280 -0.46 -10.61 -20.49
CA GLY A 280 0.04 -11.65 -21.40
C GLY A 280 -0.09 -13.07 -20.82
N CYS A 281 0.22 -13.26 -19.53
CA CYS A 281 0.03 -14.54 -18.84
C CYS A 281 -1.46 -14.93 -18.70
N VAL A 282 -2.35 -13.97 -18.43
CA VAL A 282 -3.81 -14.21 -18.30
C VAL A 282 -4.44 -14.50 -19.66
N ASP A 283 -4.13 -13.72 -20.70
CA ASP A 283 -4.58 -13.91 -22.07
C ASP A 283 -4.10 -15.27 -22.61
N TRP A 284 -2.84 -15.64 -22.35
CA TRP A 284 -2.32 -16.97 -22.69
C TRP A 284 -3.13 -18.08 -22.02
N TRP A 285 -3.36 -18.00 -20.71
CA TRP A 285 -4.13 -19.01 -19.98
C TRP A 285 -5.59 -19.10 -20.43
N ALA A 286 -6.22 -17.97 -20.75
CA ALA A 286 -7.59 -17.92 -21.24
C ALA A 286 -7.76 -18.61 -22.61
N ASN A 287 -6.78 -18.43 -23.50
CA ASN A 287 -6.75 -19.01 -24.85
C ASN A 287 -6.41 -20.53 -24.88
N LEU A 288 -6.01 -21.13 -23.77
CA LEU A 288 -5.83 -22.59 -23.69
C LEU A 288 -7.17 -23.33 -23.74
N ASP A 289 -7.21 -24.46 -24.44
CA ASP A 289 -8.40 -25.33 -24.46
C ASP A 289 -8.71 -25.91 -23.07
N ALA A 290 -9.97 -26.30 -22.86
CA ALA A 290 -10.44 -26.78 -21.56
C ALA A 290 -9.80 -28.13 -21.14
N GLY A 291 -9.34 -28.94 -22.10
CA GLY A 291 -8.59 -30.17 -21.85
C GLY A 291 -7.17 -29.89 -21.38
N THR A 292 -6.46 -28.98 -22.03
CA THR A 292 -5.10 -28.55 -21.64
C THR A 292 -5.11 -27.81 -20.30
N ARG A 293 -6.06 -26.88 -20.06
CA ARG A 293 -6.23 -26.26 -18.73
C ARG A 293 -6.47 -27.29 -17.64
N ARG A 294 -7.35 -28.29 -17.88
CA ARG A 294 -7.60 -29.39 -16.94
C ARG A 294 -6.33 -30.22 -16.69
N LYS A 295 -5.61 -30.62 -17.74
CA LYS A 295 -4.34 -31.38 -17.63
C LYS A 295 -3.30 -30.65 -16.78
N ILE A 296 -3.08 -29.36 -17.05
CA ILE A 296 -2.14 -28.51 -16.30
C ILE A 296 -2.58 -28.40 -14.83
N PHE A 297 -3.85 -28.08 -14.59
CA PHE A 297 -4.40 -27.90 -13.24
C PHE A 297 -4.29 -29.19 -12.41
N THR A 298 -4.68 -30.34 -12.97
CA THR A 298 -4.52 -31.66 -12.33
C THR A 298 -3.03 -32.00 -12.10
N THR A 299 -2.14 -31.65 -13.02
CA THR A 299 -0.69 -31.90 -12.85
C THR A 299 -0.11 -31.10 -11.68
N PHE A 300 -0.48 -29.82 -11.53
CA PHE A 300 -0.06 -29.00 -10.40
C PHE A 300 -0.70 -29.45 -9.08
N ILE A 301 -2.00 -29.76 -9.06
CA ILE A 301 -2.66 -30.30 -7.85
C ILE A 301 -2.04 -31.63 -7.42
N MET A 302 -1.82 -32.58 -8.32
CA MET A 302 -1.20 -33.86 -7.94
C MET A 302 0.27 -33.71 -7.49
N LYS A 303 1.01 -32.71 -8.01
CA LYS A 303 2.34 -32.35 -7.48
C LYS A 303 2.25 -31.75 -6.08
N ALA A 304 1.30 -30.86 -5.82
CA ALA A 304 1.09 -30.24 -4.50
C ALA A 304 0.47 -31.18 -3.45
N ALA A 305 -0.30 -32.18 -3.88
CA ALA A 305 -0.94 -33.17 -3.01
C ALA A 305 0.02 -34.28 -2.55
N LYS A 306 1.05 -34.63 -3.32
CA LYS A 306 2.04 -35.66 -2.95
C LYS A 306 2.69 -35.42 -1.57
N PRO A 307 3.17 -34.20 -1.23
CA PRO A 307 3.64 -33.89 0.13
C PRO A 307 2.58 -34.10 1.23
N LEU A 308 1.30 -33.82 0.94
CA LEU A 308 0.21 -33.94 1.91
C LEU A 308 -0.19 -35.40 2.17
N VAL A 309 -0.16 -36.26 1.15
CA VAL A 309 -0.38 -37.71 1.34
C VAL A 309 0.72 -38.32 2.21
N ASN A 310 1.96 -37.83 2.10
CA ASN A 310 3.07 -38.27 2.94
C ASN A 310 2.98 -37.76 4.41
N LEU A 311 2.12 -36.78 4.69
CA LEU A 311 1.84 -36.26 6.04
C LEU A 311 0.62 -36.94 6.71
N LEU A 312 -0.12 -37.78 5.99
CA LEU A 312 -1.28 -38.53 6.48
C LEU A 312 -1.00 -40.03 6.69
N ASN A 313 0.27 -40.42 6.72
CA ASN A 313 0.75 -41.79 6.94
C ASN A 313 1.72 -41.88 8.15
N PHE A 314 1.45 -41.06 9.18
CA PHE A 314 2.12 -41.04 10.48
C PHE A 314 1.07 -40.87 11.59
#